data_AF-A0A9E2Q6T5-F1
#
_entry.id   AF-A0A9E2Q6T5-F1
#
_cell.length_a   1.000
_cell.length_b   1.000
_cell.length_c   1.000
_cell.angle_alpha   90.00
_cell.angle_beta   90.00
_cell.angle_gamma   90.00
#
_symmetry.space_group_name_H-M   'P 1'
#
loop_
_entity.id
_entity.type
_entity.pdbx_description
1 polymer ?
#
loop_
_entity_poly.entity_id
_entity_poly.type
_entity_poly.pdbx_seq_one_letter_code
_entity_poly.pdbx_strand_id
1 'polypeptide(L)' 'TIVIVTHNMQQAARVSDRTGFFNLEATGKPGRLIEIDDTATIFSSPSEQATEDYISGRFG' A
#
# COMPACT_ATOMS: atom_id res chain seq x y z
N THR A 1 -10.97 12.80 11.27
CA THR A 1 -10.06 12.19 10.27
C THR A 1 -8.83 11.68 10.98
N ILE A 2 -8.49 10.41 10.79
CA ILE A 2 -7.33 9.73 11.39
C ILE A 2 -6.43 9.26 10.24
N VAL A 3 -5.12 9.38 10.39
CA VAL A 3 -4.14 8.86 9.44
C VAL A 3 -3.17 7.94 10.21
N ILE A 4 -2.99 6.72 9.72
CA ILE A 4 -2.12 5.72 10.33
C ILE A 4 -1.07 5.32 9.28
N VAL A 5 0.20 5.34 9.67
CA VAL A 5 1.30 4.77 8.87
C VAL A 5 1.69 3.45 9.53
N THR A 6 1.58 2.36 8.79
CA THR A 6 1.86 1.01 9.32
C THR A 6 2.37 0.08 8.23
N HIS A 7 3.21 -0.86 8.62
CA HIS A 7 3.58 -2.03 7.79
C HIS A 7 2.71 -3.25 8.10
N ASN A 8 1.80 -3.16 9.07
CA ASN A 8 0.88 -4.25 9.40
C ASN A 8 -0.30 -4.25 8.43
N MET A 9 -0.08 -4.91 7.29
CA MET A 9 -1.04 -5.05 6.20
C MET A 9 -2.39 -5.64 6.65
N GLN A 10 -2.35 -6.61 7.56
CA GLN A 10 -3.55 -7.26 8.09
C GLN A 10 -4.40 -6.31 8.94
N GLN A 11 -3.77 -5.37 9.64
CA GLN A 11 -4.52 -4.33 10.34
C GLN A 11 -5.03 -3.27 9.38
N ALA A 12 -4.18 -2.78 8.47
CA ALA A 12 -4.58 -1.80 7.48
C ALA A 12 -5.83 -2.24 6.70
N ALA A 13 -5.88 -3.51 6.27
CA ALA A 13 -7.02 -4.10 5.57
C ALA A 13 -8.32 -4.15 6.38
N ARG A 14 -8.24 -4.13 7.72
CA ARG A 14 -9.42 -4.25 8.61
C ARG A 14 -9.92 -2.91 9.16
N VAL A 15 -9.02 -1.94 9.36
CA VAL A 15 -9.36 -0.71 10.10
C VAL A 15 -9.42 0.54 9.23
N SER A 16 -8.98 0.46 7.97
CA SER A 16 -8.92 1.64 7.09
C SER A 16 -10.09 1.66 6.13
N ASP A 17 -10.63 2.85 5.87
CA ASP A 17 -11.58 3.06 4.77
C ASP A 17 -10.85 3.16 3.43
N ARG A 18 -9.71 3.87 3.42
CA ARG A 18 -8.83 4.06 2.26
C ARG A 18 -7.39 3.71 2.61
N THR A 19 -6.66 3.19 1.64
CA THR A 19 -5.25 2.81 1.82
C THR A 19 -4.40 3.42 0.70
N GLY A 20 -3.28 4.02 1.09
CA GLY A 20 -2.26 4.52 0.16
C GLY A 20 -0.99 3.69 0.28
N PHE A 21 -0.42 3.25 -0.85
CA PHE A 21 0.85 2.54 -0.91
C PHE A 21 1.97 3.50 -1.30
N PHE A 22 3.01 3.56 -0.47
CA PHE A 22 4.22 4.31 -0.73
C PHE A 22 5.37 3.36 -1.02
N ASN A 23 6.15 3.66 -2.07
CA ASN A 23 7.35 2.91 -2.40
C ASN A 23 8.53 3.83 -2.69
N LEU A 24 9.75 3.31 -2.56
CA LEU A 24 11.00 3.99 -2.88
C LEU A 24 11.48 3.52 -4.26
N GLU A 25 11.73 4.46 -5.17
CA GLU A 25 12.34 4.12 -6.48
C GLU A 25 13.81 3.71 -6.34
N ALA A 26 14.56 4.35 -5.43
CA ALA A 26 15.97 4.06 -5.18
C ALA A 26 16.42 4.64 -3.82
N THR A 27 17.50 4.08 -3.25
CA THR A 27 18.14 4.63 -2.04
C THR A 27 18.58 6.08 -2.26
N GLY A 28 18.17 6.98 -1.38
CA GLY A 28 18.47 8.41 -1.47
C GLY A 28 17.45 9.23 -2.27
N LYS A 29 16.44 8.58 -2.89
CA LYS A 29 15.27 9.28 -3.46
C LYS A 29 14.12 9.35 -2.46
N PRO A 30 13.26 10.38 -2.54
CA PRO A 30 12.04 10.44 -1.72
C PRO A 30 11.07 9.31 -2.07
N GLY A 31 10.34 8.83 -1.07
CA GLY A 31 9.23 7.90 -1.26
C GLY A 31 8.11 8.53 -2.07
N ARG A 32 7.48 7.73 -2.92
CA ARG A 32 6.39 8.17 -3.80
C ARG A 32 5.11 7.42 -3.45
N LEU A 33 3.99 8.15 -3.43
CA LEU A 33 2.67 7.54 -3.42
C LEU A 33 2.45 6.86 -4.77
N ILE A 34 2.42 5.54 -4.76
CA ILE A 34 2.24 4.72 -5.97
C ILE A 34 0.75 4.60 -6.28
N GLU A 35 -0.06 4.27 -5.28
CA GLU A 35 -1.49 4.03 -5.45
C GLU A 35 -2.25 4.48 -4.20
N ILE A 36 -3.47 4.98 -4.37
CA ILE A 36 -4.42 5.22 -3.28
C ILE A 36 -5.84 4.92 -3.74
N ASP A 37 -6.51 4.04 -3.02
CA ASP A 37 -7.88 3.65 -3.33
C ASP A 37 -8.62 3.17 -2.06
N ASP A 38 -9.86 2.73 -2.22
CA ASP A 38 -10.61 2.00 -1.21
C ASP A 38 -9.80 0.80 -0.73
N THR A 39 -9.77 0.59 0.59
CA THR A 39 -8.98 -0.47 1.20
C THR A 39 -9.34 -1.85 0.62
N ALA A 40 -10.62 -2.10 0.31
CA ALA A 40 -11.03 -3.35 -0.33
C ALA A 40 -10.34 -3.56 -1.69
N THR A 41 -10.23 -2.52 -2.53
CA THR A 41 -9.58 -2.59 -3.84
C THR A 41 -8.08 -2.86 -3.70
N ILE A 42 -7.40 -2.07 -2.87
CA ILE A 42 -5.94 -2.18 -2.63
C ILE A 42 -5.54 -3.60 -2.21
N PHE A 43 -6.36 -4.27 -1.38
CA PHE A 43 -6.03 -5.60 -0.85
C PHE A 43 -6.60 -6.77 -1.66
N SER A 44 -7.40 -6.52 -2.71
CA SER A 44 -8.01 -7.59 -3.53
C SER A 44 -7.59 -7.56 -4.99
N SER A 45 -7.61 -6.40 -5.63
CA SER A 45 -7.32 -6.21 -7.04
C SER A 45 -6.79 -4.79 -7.27
N PRO A 46 -5.58 -4.47 -6.79
CA PRO A 46 -4.96 -3.16 -7.04
C PRO A 46 -4.71 -2.95 -8.53
N SER A 47 -4.60 -1.68 -8.92
CA SER A 47 -4.36 -1.27 -10.31
C SER A 47 -2.88 -1.25 -10.66
N GLU A 48 -2.00 -1.04 -9.68
CA GLU A 48 -0.55 -0.96 -9.89
C GLU A 48 0.13 -2.30 -9.57
N GLN A 49 0.93 -2.80 -10.51
CA GLN A 49 1.68 -4.06 -10.34
C GLN A 49 2.57 -4.04 -9.09
N ALA A 50 3.22 -2.89 -8.81
CA ALA A 50 4.07 -2.73 -7.63
C ALA A 50 3.28 -2.86 -6.31
N THR A 51 2.00 -2.46 -6.29
CA THR A 51 1.12 -2.67 -5.15
C THR A 51 0.76 -4.14 -5.04
N GLU A 52 0.37 -4.79 -6.14
CA GLU A 52 0.03 -6.22 -6.18
C GLU A 52 1.19 -7.11 -5.70
N ASP A 53 2.40 -6.84 -6.19
CA ASP A 53 3.59 -7.58 -5.80
C ASP A 53 3.85 -7.43 -4.29
N TYR A 54 3.60 -6.24 -3.72
CA TYR A 54 3.83 -5.93 -2.31
C TYR A 54 2.83 -6.64 -1.40
N ILE A 55 1.54 -6.53 -1.70
CA ILE A 55 0.47 -7.15 -0.90
C ILE A 55 0.50 -8.68 -0.99
N SER A 56 0.90 -9.23 -2.14
CA SER A 56 0.98 -10.69 -2.35
C SER A 56 2.22 -11.32 -1.72
N GLY A 57 3.15 -10.50 -1.22
CA GLY A 57 4.40 -10.98 -0.63
C GLY A 57 5.40 -11.51 -1.67
N ARG A 58 5.26 -11.12 -2.94
CA ARG A 58 6.25 -11.42 -3.99
C ARG A 58 7.51 -10.57 -3.91
N PHE A 59 7.58 -9.63 -2.96
CA PHE A 59 8.81 -8.90 -2.66
C PHE A 59 9.79 -9.79 -1.86
N GLY A 60 10.81 -10.25 -2.57
CA GLY A 60 12.07 -10.81 -2.10
C GLY A 60 13.18 -10.43 -3.07
#